data_AF-A0A844XSI2-F1
#
_entry.id   AF-A0A844XSI2-F1
#
_cell.length_a   1.000
_cell.length_b   1.000
_cell.length_c   1.000
_cell.angle_alpha   90.00
_cell.angle_beta   90.00
_cell.angle_gamma   90.00
#
_symmetry.space_group_name_H-M   'P 1'
#
loop_
_entity.id
_entity.type
_entity.pdbx_description
1 polymer ?
#
loop_
_entity_poly.entity_id
_entity_poly.type
_entity_poly.pdbx_seq_one_letter_code
_entity_poly.pdbx_strand_id
1 'polypeptide(L)'
;MKIKRRQVTGWFLRVAAFLMLAALATVFQLDRHSRTRLTLMAYVPPNLGGFADANAARLLAVPAPDLAVARAESSLRHRPIDASTLSSFALAAVEGDDVERAGRALSLAAQRGWRDTYTQVMVVGSAIGAENWEIAAQRIDALTRLRREQEAIFGSLSLMLQSEGGRKALADRLAESYPLVYALADFIGAYPDYGEEVAQVFVMSENKGDAMDCSRFSRVTRTLLARNKGSAALSVWPDRCLGEAGRDAAFAPTSGLGEEDPFAWSFPSVPGLSVRHGEGTVTVRNRDPLRRQFAYRYLTLEAGQHRLRLRSDTSPGVMSGMASGNALVQVSMRCDRTSRGAANSLIAQDYDAEISFDVPEDCPTQFLALSTSKGTVTDLAIAID
;
A
#
# COMPACT_ATOMS: atom_id res chain seq x y z
N MET A 1 -19.29 78.01 -12.11
CA MET A 1 -19.44 76.65 -12.70
C MET A 1 -18.14 75.83 -12.84
N LYS A 2 -16.93 76.34 -12.50
CA LYS A 2 -15.67 75.58 -12.64
C LYS A 2 -15.34 74.60 -11.50
N ILE A 3 -15.97 74.74 -10.32
CA ILE A 3 -15.66 73.93 -9.13
C ILE A 3 -16.21 72.48 -9.24
N LYS A 4 -17.38 72.27 -9.87
CA LYS A 4 -17.95 70.91 -10.06
C LYS A 4 -17.14 70.02 -11.02
N ARG A 5 -16.41 70.59 -12.00
CA ARG A 5 -15.66 69.80 -13.00
C ARG A 5 -14.42 69.10 -12.43
N ARG A 6 -13.75 69.70 -11.43
CA ARG A 6 -12.55 69.11 -10.78
C ARG A 6 -12.89 67.94 -9.86
N GLN A 7 -14.06 67.97 -9.22
CA GLN A 7 -14.48 66.92 -8.29
C GLN A 7 -14.86 65.62 -9.03
N VAL A 8 -15.49 65.75 -10.20
CA VAL A 8 -15.88 64.61 -11.04
C VAL A 8 -14.67 63.87 -11.63
N THR A 9 -13.66 64.61 -12.10
CA THR A 9 -12.42 64.02 -12.65
C THR A 9 -11.63 63.24 -11.60
N GLY A 10 -11.56 63.74 -10.36
CA GLY A 10 -10.88 63.03 -9.27
C GLY A 10 -11.56 61.71 -8.87
N TRP A 11 -12.90 61.63 -8.99
CA TRP A 11 -13.64 60.40 -8.68
C TRP A 11 -13.39 59.32 -9.74
N PHE A 12 -13.47 59.65 -11.03
CA PHE A 12 -13.21 58.69 -12.11
C PHE A 12 -11.80 58.09 -12.04
N LEU A 13 -10.79 58.90 -11.74
CA LEU A 13 -9.41 58.41 -11.58
C LEU A 13 -9.28 57.39 -10.44
N ARG A 14 -9.96 57.63 -9.32
CA ARG A 14 -9.96 56.68 -8.18
C ARG A 14 -10.65 55.37 -8.56
N VAL A 15 -11.83 55.44 -9.19
CA VAL A 15 -12.57 54.25 -9.63
C VAL A 15 -11.73 53.45 -10.64
N ALA A 16 -11.11 54.11 -11.62
CA ALA A 16 -10.24 53.44 -12.58
C ALA A 16 -9.04 52.77 -11.91
N ALA A 17 -8.39 53.43 -10.95
CA ALA A 17 -7.29 52.85 -10.18
C ALA A 17 -7.73 51.62 -9.36
N PHE A 18 -8.90 51.68 -8.70
CA PHE A 18 -9.45 50.54 -7.97
C PHE A 18 -9.79 49.36 -8.88
N LEU A 19 -10.38 49.62 -10.05
CA LEU A 19 -10.67 48.58 -11.03
C LEU A 19 -9.40 47.92 -11.58
N MET A 20 -8.36 48.71 -11.87
CA MET A 20 -7.07 48.19 -12.31
C MET A 20 -6.41 47.32 -11.23
N LEU A 21 -6.43 47.78 -9.98
CA LEU A 21 -5.88 47.01 -8.85
C LEU A 21 -6.68 45.72 -8.61
N ALA A 22 -8.01 45.76 -8.72
CA ALA A 22 -8.86 44.57 -8.62
C ALA A 22 -8.58 43.57 -9.74
N ALA A 23 -8.37 44.04 -10.98
CA ALA A 23 -8.00 43.19 -12.10
C ALA A 23 -6.64 42.51 -11.88
N LEU A 24 -5.62 43.25 -11.44
CA LEU A 24 -4.31 42.70 -11.11
C LEU A 24 -4.39 41.68 -9.97
N ALA A 25 -5.09 42.00 -8.89
CA ALA A 25 -5.31 41.09 -7.77
C ALA A 25 -6.01 39.80 -8.22
N THR A 26 -6.97 39.90 -9.14
CA THR A 26 -7.65 38.74 -9.73
C THR A 26 -6.68 37.87 -10.51
N VAL A 27 -5.81 38.44 -11.36
CA VAL A 27 -4.78 37.68 -12.09
C VAL A 27 -3.84 36.94 -11.14
N PHE A 28 -3.38 37.59 -10.06
CA PHE A 28 -2.52 36.92 -9.07
C PHE A 28 -3.23 35.81 -8.29
N GLN A 29 -4.52 35.98 -8.01
CA GLN A 29 -5.33 34.92 -7.40
C GLN A 29 -5.53 33.75 -8.35
N LEU A 30 -5.81 34.02 -9.62
CA LEU A 30 -5.91 32.99 -10.67
C LEU A 30 -4.59 32.25 -10.84
N ASP A 31 -3.45 32.94 -10.86
CA ASP A 31 -2.13 32.32 -10.89
C ASP A 31 -1.92 31.42 -9.66
N ARG A 32 -2.17 31.92 -8.46
CA ARG A 32 -2.06 31.11 -7.23
C ARG A 32 -2.96 29.88 -7.25
N HIS A 33 -4.20 30.02 -7.71
CA HIS A 33 -5.15 28.91 -7.81
C HIS A 33 -4.82 27.93 -8.93
N SER A 34 -4.10 28.36 -9.97
CA SER A 34 -3.63 27.47 -11.05
C SER A 34 -2.71 26.36 -10.53
N ARG A 35 -2.06 26.56 -9.37
CA ARG A 35 -1.25 25.55 -8.67
C ARG A 35 -2.03 24.25 -8.44
N THR A 36 -3.32 24.33 -8.15
CA THR A 36 -4.17 23.15 -7.88
C THR A 36 -5.23 22.92 -8.95
N ARG A 37 -5.52 23.92 -9.80
CA ARG A 37 -6.52 23.85 -10.87
C ARG A 37 -5.91 24.26 -12.20
N LEU A 38 -5.42 23.28 -12.96
CA LEU A 38 -4.73 23.50 -14.24
C LEU A 38 -5.56 24.32 -15.24
N THR A 39 -6.90 24.18 -15.25
CA THR A 39 -7.78 24.93 -16.16
C THR A 39 -7.70 26.45 -15.98
N LEU A 40 -7.29 26.94 -14.80
CA LEU A 40 -7.17 28.38 -14.56
C LEU A 40 -5.97 29.03 -15.26
N MET A 41 -4.98 28.25 -15.69
CA MET A 41 -3.78 28.78 -16.37
C MET A 41 -4.14 29.52 -17.67
N ALA A 42 -5.23 29.14 -18.33
CA ALA A 42 -5.68 29.78 -19.58
C ALA A 42 -6.15 31.23 -19.39
N TYR A 43 -6.50 31.62 -18.16
CA TYR A 43 -6.94 32.99 -17.83
C TYR A 43 -5.81 33.87 -17.31
N VAL A 44 -4.61 33.32 -17.11
CA VAL A 44 -3.44 34.08 -16.66
C VAL A 44 -2.64 34.49 -17.91
N PRO A 45 -2.46 35.80 -18.18
CA PRO A 45 -1.68 36.23 -19.33
C PRO A 45 -0.25 35.67 -19.27
N PRO A 46 0.33 35.29 -20.42
CA PRO A 46 1.72 34.85 -20.47
C PRO A 46 2.64 35.92 -19.87
N ASN A 47 3.68 35.49 -19.17
CA ASN A 47 4.62 36.38 -18.48
C ASN A 47 4.09 37.11 -17.24
N LEU A 48 2.86 36.85 -16.81
CA LEU A 48 2.34 37.35 -15.54
C LEU A 48 2.10 36.24 -14.50
N GLY A 49 2.24 34.96 -14.90
CA GLY A 49 1.94 33.82 -14.05
C GLY A 49 3.20 33.13 -13.53
N GLY A 50 3.38 33.02 -12.22
CA GLY A 50 4.41 32.16 -11.65
C GLY A 50 4.03 30.69 -11.75
N PHE A 51 2.88 30.31 -11.20
CA PHE A 51 2.41 28.92 -11.23
C PHE A 51 1.79 28.54 -12.58
N ALA A 52 1.07 29.46 -13.21
CA ALA A 52 0.43 29.20 -14.49
C ALA A 52 1.47 28.92 -15.58
N ASP A 53 2.56 29.71 -15.64
CA ASP A 53 3.63 29.44 -16.61
C ASP A 53 4.42 28.16 -16.26
N ALA A 54 4.63 27.84 -14.98
CA ALA A 54 5.26 26.58 -14.58
C ALA A 54 4.44 25.35 -15.00
N ASN A 55 3.11 25.42 -14.86
CA ASN A 55 2.21 24.35 -15.29
C ASN A 55 2.10 24.28 -16.82
N ALA A 56 2.01 25.42 -17.50
CA ALA A 56 2.02 25.48 -18.95
C ALA A 56 3.32 24.89 -19.52
N ALA A 57 4.47 25.19 -18.92
CA ALA A 57 5.74 24.59 -19.30
C ALA A 57 5.72 23.07 -19.24
N ARG A 58 5.17 22.48 -18.17
CA ARG A 58 5.06 21.01 -18.05
C ARG A 58 4.20 20.38 -19.14
N LEU A 59 3.05 20.99 -19.43
CA LEU A 59 2.12 20.47 -20.45
C LEU A 59 2.66 20.66 -21.88
N LEU A 60 3.47 21.69 -22.10
CA LEU A 60 4.06 22.00 -23.39
C LEU A 60 5.38 21.28 -23.64
N ALA A 61 5.99 20.69 -22.60
CA ALA A 61 7.35 20.14 -22.68
C ALA A 61 7.52 19.22 -23.89
N VAL A 62 6.63 18.25 -24.07
CA VAL A 62 6.66 17.33 -25.21
C VAL A 62 6.11 17.95 -26.51
N PRO A 63 4.90 18.54 -26.56
CA PRO A 63 4.33 18.99 -27.84
C PRO A 63 4.94 20.29 -28.41
N ALA A 64 5.62 21.11 -27.59
CA ALA A 64 6.19 22.39 -27.97
C ALA A 64 7.36 22.79 -27.03
N PRO A 65 8.51 22.09 -27.10
CA PRO A 65 9.61 22.26 -26.15
C PRO A 65 10.15 23.69 -26.06
N ASP A 66 10.31 24.38 -27.20
CA ASP A 66 10.77 25.79 -27.21
C ASP A 66 9.83 26.71 -26.43
N LEU A 67 8.52 26.53 -26.61
CA LEU A 67 7.51 27.29 -25.89
C LEU A 67 7.49 26.92 -24.41
N ALA A 68 7.71 25.64 -24.09
CA ALA A 68 7.83 25.16 -22.73
C ALA A 68 9.00 25.81 -21.99
N VAL A 69 10.17 25.90 -22.63
CA VAL A 69 11.36 26.58 -22.08
C VAL A 69 11.05 28.05 -21.83
N ALA A 70 10.46 28.76 -22.81
CA ALA A 70 10.10 30.17 -22.65
C ALA A 70 9.13 30.41 -21.48
N ARG A 71 8.15 29.51 -21.30
CA ARG A 71 7.22 29.55 -20.16
C ARG A 71 7.92 29.25 -18.84
N ALA A 72 8.81 28.25 -18.81
CA ALA A 72 9.54 27.92 -17.60
C ALA A 72 10.49 29.06 -17.16
N GLU A 73 11.19 29.69 -18.10
CA GLU A 73 12.02 30.88 -17.83
C GLU A 73 11.19 32.05 -17.31
N SER A 74 9.99 32.26 -17.87
CA SER A 74 9.03 33.23 -17.34
C SER A 74 8.68 32.94 -15.88
N SER A 75 8.35 31.69 -15.55
CA SER A 75 8.08 31.30 -14.17
C SER A 75 9.28 31.56 -13.25
N LEU A 76 10.50 31.23 -13.70
CA LEU A 76 11.75 31.47 -12.94
C LEU A 76 11.98 32.94 -12.63
N ARG A 77 11.66 33.87 -13.55
CA ARG A 77 11.76 35.32 -13.29
C ARG A 77 10.89 35.77 -12.11
N HIS A 78 9.73 35.13 -11.93
CA HIS A 78 8.80 35.45 -10.85
C HIS A 78 9.10 34.68 -9.56
N ARG A 79 9.59 33.45 -9.68
CA ARG A 79 9.78 32.51 -8.57
C ARG A 79 11.11 31.74 -8.71
N PRO A 80 12.26 32.42 -8.63
CA PRO A 80 13.57 31.82 -8.97
C PRO A 80 14.01 30.71 -8.00
N ILE A 81 13.37 30.62 -6.83
CA ILE A 81 13.77 29.72 -5.76
C ILE A 81 12.84 28.53 -5.52
N ASP A 82 11.70 28.48 -6.21
CA ASP A 82 10.68 27.47 -5.97
C ASP A 82 11.04 26.13 -6.64
N ALA A 83 10.97 25.02 -5.89
CA ALA A 83 11.30 23.69 -6.39
C ALA A 83 10.44 23.30 -7.59
N SER A 84 9.14 23.63 -7.58
CA SER A 84 8.22 23.27 -8.67
C SER A 84 8.50 24.05 -9.96
N THR A 85 8.91 25.31 -9.83
CA THR A 85 9.34 26.14 -10.97
C THR A 85 10.65 25.63 -11.55
N LEU A 86 11.65 25.33 -10.71
CA LEU A 86 12.93 24.76 -11.15
C LEU A 86 12.74 23.40 -11.82
N SER A 87 11.82 22.58 -11.32
CA SER A 87 11.55 21.25 -11.87
C SER A 87 10.75 21.31 -13.18
N SER A 88 9.83 22.27 -13.32
CA SER A 88 9.21 22.60 -14.62
C SER A 88 10.25 23.04 -15.65
N PHE A 89 11.20 23.87 -15.24
CA PHE A 89 12.28 24.28 -16.13
C PHE A 89 13.19 23.12 -16.49
N ALA A 90 13.55 22.26 -15.53
CA ALA A 90 14.34 21.07 -15.82
C ALA A 90 13.66 20.18 -16.87
N LEU A 91 12.36 19.90 -16.73
CA LEU A 91 11.59 19.15 -17.72
C LEU A 91 11.62 19.82 -19.10
N ALA A 92 11.24 21.10 -19.16
CA ALA A 92 11.22 21.82 -20.43
C ALA A 92 12.59 21.87 -21.10
N ALA A 93 13.67 22.02 -20.32
CA ALA A 93 15.03 22.02 -20.81
C ALA A 93 15.48 20.65 -21.33
N VAL A 94 15.10 19.53 -20.69
CA VAL A 94 15.36 18.18 -21.23
C VAL A 94 14.70 18.00 -22.59
N GLU A 95 13.41 18.33 -22.70
CA GLU A 95 12.67 18.18 -23.97
C GLU A 95 13.16 19.16 -25.06
N GLY A 96 13.75 20.28 -24.65
CA GLY A 96 14.45 21.22 -25.52
C GLY A 96 15.92 20.89 -25.80
N ASP A 97 16.37 19.66 -25.49
CA ASP A 97 17.75 19.16 -25.70
C ASP A 97 18.84 19.97 -24.96
N ASP A 98 18.48 20.67 -23.88
CA ASP A 98 19.40 21.39 -23.00
C ASP A 98 19.64 20.65 -21.69
N VAL A 99 20.30 19.51 -21.81
CA VAL A 99 20.58 18.59 -20.70
C VAL A 99 21.43 19.26 -19.60
N GLU A 100 22.32 20.18 -19.94
CA GLU A 100 23.17 20.88 -18.96
C GLU A 100 22.35 21.81 -18.06
N ARG A 101 21.51 22.68 -18.64
CA ARG A 101 20.62 23.55 -17.84
C ARG A 101 19.57 22.73 -17.10
N ALA A 102 19.07 21.65 -17.71
CA ALA A 102 18.16 20.73 -17.04
C ALA A 102 18.76 20.10 -15.77
N GLY A 103 19.97 19.54 -15.87
CA GLY A 103 20.67 18.93 -14.74
C GLY A 103 20.93 19.92 -13.60
N ARG A 104 21.36 21.14 -13.92
CA ARG A 104 21.53 22.21 -12.91
C ARG A 104 20.22 22.58 -12.23
N ALA A 105 19.16 22.78 -13.00
CA ALA A 105 17.86 23.13 -12.46
C ALA A 105 17.27 22.03 -11.59
N LEU A 106 17.41 20.76 -12.00
CA LEU A 106 16.96 19.61 -11.22
C LEU A 106 17.75 19.47 -9.91
N SER A 107 19.07 19.65 -9.95
CA SER A 107 19.91 19.65 -8.74
C SER A 107 19.50 20.76 -7.77
N LEU A 108 19.27 21.97 -8.27
CA LEU A 108 18.75 23.07 -7.47
C LEU A 108 17.35 22.77 -6.92
N ALA A 109 16.45 22.19 -7.71
CA ALA A 109 15.12 21.78 -7.25
C ALA A 109 15.21 20.76 -6.11
N ALA A 110 16.07 19.75 -6.25
CA ALA A 110 16.29 18.71 -5.26
C ALA A 110 16.82 19.25 -3.93
N GLN A 111 17.68 20.27 -3.97
CA GLN A 111 18.19 20.95 -2.77
C GLN A 111 17.12 21.74 -2.02
N ARG A 112 16.00 22.12 -2.67
CA ARG A 112 14.94 22.93 -2.04
C ARG A 112 13.92 22.14 -1.26
N GLY A 113 13.89 20.82 -1.44
CA GLY A 113 13.18 19.92 -0.53
C GLY A 113 12.42 18.81 -1.24
N TRP A 114 11.92 17.89 -0.41
CA TRP A 114 11.35 16.62 -0.85
C TRP A 114 9.89 16.70 -1.33
N ARG A 115 9.24 17.87 -1.22
CA ARG A 115 7.78 18.02 -1.44
C ARG A 115 7.37 18.21 -2.90
N ASP A 116 8.29 18.55 -3.79
CA ASP A 116 7.97 18.61 -5.23
C ASP A 116 8.05 17.20 -5.82
N THR A 117 6.88 16.63 -6.08
CA THR A 117 6.72 15.25 -6.56
C THR A 117 7.48 15.00 -7.86
N TYR A 118 7.41 15.93 -8.81
CA TYR A 118 8.08 15.79 -10.10
C TYR A 118 9.61 15.74 -9.94
N THR A 119 10.17 16.63 -9.11
CA THR A 119 11.60 16.56 -8.73
C THR A 119 11.94 15.20 -8.13
N GLN A 120 11.11 14.65 -7.24
CA GLN A 120 11.40 13.35 -6.64
C GLN A 120 11.44 12.26 -7.71
N VAL A 121 10.47 12.19 -8.61
CA VAL A 121 10.44 11.19 -9.70
C VAL A 121 11.70 11.26 -10.57
N MET A 122 12.08 12.46 -11.01
CA MET A 122 13.27 12.65 -11.85
C MET A 122 14.56 12.27 -11.10
N VAL A 123 14.67 12.64 -9.83
CA VAL A 123 15.85 12.28 -9.02
C VAL A 123 15.90 10.78 -8.74
N VAL A 124 14.76 10.10 -8.52
CA VAL A 124 14.74 8.63 -8.41
C VAL A 124 15.29 7.99 -9.68
N GLY A 125 14.77 8.37 -10.85
CA GLY A 125 15.23 7.82 -12.13
C GLY A 125 16.72 8.05 -12.38
N SER A 126 17.20 9.28 -12.14
CA SER A 126 18.62 9.61 -12.26
C SER A 126 19.49 8.85 -11.25
N ALA A 127 19.02 8.68 -10.01
CA ALA A 127 19.76 7.95 -8.98
C ALA A 127 19.84 6.46 -9.29
N ILE A 128 18.75 5.83 -9.74
CA ILE A 128 18.73 4.43 -10.19
C ILE A 128 19.69 4.24 -11.37
N GLY A 129 19.63 5.12 -12.39
CA GLY A 129 20.51 5.02 -13.56
C GLY A 129 22.00 5.21 -13.23
N ALA A 130 22.31 5.93 -12.14
CA ALA A 130 23.67 6.10 -11.63
C ALA A 130 24.03 5.09 -10.52
N GLU A 131 23.18 4.08 -10.28
CA GLU A 131 23.31 3.09 -9.20
C GLU A 131 23.48 3.70 -7.79
N ASN A 132 23.00 4.93 -7.60
CA ASN A 132 22.95 5.60 -6.32
C ASN A 132 21.70 5.17 -5.54
N TRP A 133 21.72 3.92 -5.10
CA TRP A 133 20.58 3.23 -4.48
C TRP A 133 20.08 3.94 -3.22
N GLU A 134 20.98 4.53 -2.42
CA GLU A 134 20.61 5.25 -1.21
C GLU A 134 19.75 6.47 -1.53
N ILE A 135 20.17 7.31 -2.49
CA ILE A 135 19.38 8.47 -2.93
C ILE A 135 18.06 7.99 -3.53
N ALA A 136 18.07 6.94 -4.36
CA ALA A 136 16.85 6.39 -4.93
C ALA A 136 15.85 5.95 -3.85
N ALA A 137 16.29 5.19 -2.85
CA ALA A 137 15.45 4.73 -1.74
C ALA A 137 14.89 5.90 -0.91
N GLN A 138 15.71 6.92 -0.61
CA GLN A 138 15.26 8.13 0.09
C GLN A 138 14.16 8.86 -0.69
N ARG A 139 14.31 8.95 -2.01
CA ARG A 139 13.36 9.67 -2.88
C ARG A 139 12.08 8.87 -3.12
N ILE A 140 12.17 7.53 -3.18
CA ILE A 140 10.98 6.65 -3.17
C ILE A 140 10.22 6.81 -1.86
N ASP A 141 10.89 6.80 -0.69
CA ASP A 141 10.25 7.07 0.60
C ASP A 141 9.56 8.45 0.64
N ALA A 142 10.21 9.49 0.10
CA ALA A 142 9.58 10.80 -0.03
C ALA A 142 8.30 10.74 -0.87
N LEU A 143 8.29 10.01 -1.99
CA LEU A 143 7.12 9.83 -2.84
C LEU A 143 6.00 9.07 -2.12
N THR A 144 6.30 8.00 -1.38
CA THR A 144 5.28 7.23 -0.63
C THR A 144 4.62 8.06 0.46
N ARG A 145 5.38 8.96 1.12
CA ARG A 145 4.83 9.94 2.09
C ARG A 145 3.86 10.94 1.45
N LEU A 146 4.08 11.31 0.19
CA LEU A 146 3.19 12.21 -0.55
C LEU A 146 1.91 11.50 -1.05
N ARG A 147 1.91 10.16 -1.11
CA ARG A 147 0.79 9.33 -1.61
C ARG A 147 0.32 9.75 -3.02
N ARG A 148 1.28 10.03 -3.90
CA ARG A 148 1.07 10.45 -5.29
C ARG A 148 2.00 9.66 -6.21
N GLU A 149 1.68 9.62 -7.51
CA GLU A 149 2.48 8.96 -8.53
C GLU A 149 2.71 7.46 -8.27
N GLN A 150 1.63 6.72 -7.99
CA GLN A 150 1.74 5.27 -7.71
C GLN A 150 2.48 4.52 -8.81
N GLU A 151 2.24 4.86 -10.08
CA GLU A 151 2.94 4.27 -11.22
C GLU A 151 4.45 4.52 -11.16
N ALA A 152 4.87 5.75 -10.85
CA ALA A 152 6.29 6.08 -10.70
C ALA A 152 6.93 5.38 -9.50
N ILE A 153 6.23 5.30 -8.37
CA ILE A 153 6.68 4.55 -7.19
C ILE A 153 6.87 3.08 -7.56
N PHE A 154 5.88 2.45 -8.18
CA PHE A 154 5.91 1.02 -8.52
C PHE A 154 6.98 0.72 -9.59
N GLY A 155 7.10 1.55 -10.62
CA GLY A 155 8.16 1.42 -11.61
C GLY A 155 9.56 1.60 -11.01
N SER A 156 9.71 2.45 -10.00
CA SER A 156 10.98 2.61 -9.30
C SER A 156 11.27 1.43 -8.36
N LEU A 157 10.26 0.92 -7.64
CA LEU A 157 10.40 -0.24 -6.78
C LEU A 157 10.78 -1.49 -7.56
N SER A 158 10.18 -1.73 -8.74
CA SER A 158 10.54 -2.89 -9.57
C SER A 158 12.02 -2.86 -9.98
N LEU A 159 12.54 -1.70 -10.38
CA LEU A 159 13.96 -1.53 -10.72
C LEU A 159 14.87 -1.71 -9.50
N MET A 160 14.50 -1.13 -8.35
CA MET A 160 15.26 -1.26 -7.11
C MET A 160 15.32 -2.71 -6.62
N LEU A 161 14.20 -3.44 -6.68
CA LEU A 161 14.10 -4.81 -6.19
C LEU A 161 14.87 -5.81 -7.05
N GLN A 162 15.11 -5.52 -8.33
CA GLN A 162 15.95 -6.35 -9.20
C GLN A 162 17.44 -6.29 -8.82
N SER A 163 17.89 -5.19 -8.21
CA SER A 163 19.30 -4.99 -7.79
C SER A 163 19.51 -5.33 -6.32
N GLU A 164 20.61 -6.03 -5.99
CA GLU A 164 21.00 -6.26 -4.59
C GLU A 164 21.26 -4.94 -3.84
N GLY A 165 21.93 -3.99 -4.49
CA GLY A 165 22.17 -2.66 -3.91
C GLY A 165 20.87 -1.89 -3.66
N GLY A 166 19.89 -2.03 -4.56
CA GLY A 166 18.56 -1.45 -4.40
C GLY A 166 17.78 -2.09 -3.24
N ARG A 167 17.77 -3.41 -3.13
CA ARG A 167 17.15 -4.13 -2.00
C ARG A 167 17.76 -3.70 -0.66
N LYS A 168 19.09 -3.64 -0.56
CA LYS A 168 19.78 -3.17 0.64
C LYS A 168 19.39 -1.73 0.99
N ALA A 169 19.42 -0.81 0.02
CA ALA A 169 19.05 0.58 0.28
C ALA A 169 17.58 0.75 0.71
N LEU A 170 16.66 -0.06 0.19
CA LEU A 170 15.27 -0.10 0.67
C LEU A 170 15.18 -0.61 2.11
N ALA A 171 15.92 -1.68 2.44
CA ALA A 171 15.96 -2.24 3.79
C ALA A 171 16.43 -1.20 4.82
N ASP A 172 17.42 -0.39 4.44
CA ASP A 172 17.96 0.70 5.26
C ASP A 172 16.93 1.81 5.55
N ARG A 173 15.90 1.94 4.71
CA ARG A 173 14.83 2.94 4.88
C ARG A 173 13.62 2.39 5.61
N LEU A 174 13.40 1.08 5.64
CA LEU A 174 12.17 0.45 6.13
C LEU A 174 11.86 0.77 7.60
N ALA A 175 12.89 0.74 8.44
CA ALA A 175 12.78 1.01 9.87
C ALA A 175 12.19 2.39 10.19
N GLU A 176 12.46 3.37 9.32
CA GLU A 176 12.09 4.77 9.52
C GLU A 176 10.83 5.19 8.74
N SER A 177 10.22 4.29 7.96
CA SER A 177 9.13 4.64 7.06
C SER A 177 7.99 3.62 7.02
N TYR A 178 6.94 3.90 7.79
CA TYR A 178 5.64 3.26 7.60
C TYR A 178 5.10 3.43 6.17
N PRO A 179 5.14 4.63 5.54
CA PRO A 179 4.65 4.79 4.17
C PRO A 179 5.34 3.87 3.14
N LEU A 180 6.64 3.60 3.32
CA LEU A 180 7.37 2.68 2.45
C LEU A 180 6.91 1.22 2.64
N VAL A 181 6.69 0.77 3.89
CA VAL A 181 6.13 -0.56 4.18
C VAL A 181 4.77 -0.75 3.49
N TYR A 182 3.91 0.26 3.57
CA TYR A 182 2.59 0.20 2.93
C TYR A 182 2.70 0.16 1.40
N ALA A 183 3.61 0.95 0.82
CA ALA A 183 3.86 0.94 -0.61
C ALA A 183 4.39 -0.41 -1.10
N LEU A 184 5.26 -1.08 -0.33
CA LEU A 184 5.75 -2.43 -0.66
C LEU A 184 4.64 -3.48 -0.58
N ALA A 185 3.77 -3.41 0.43
CA ALA A 185 2.60 -4.28 0.49
C ALA A 185 1.69 -4.08 -0.73
N ASP A 186 1.36 -2.84 -1.05
CA ASP A 186 0.52 -2.53 -2.21
C ASP A 186 1.19 -2.95 -3.53
N PHE A 187 2.53 -2.80 -3.62
CA PHE A 187 3.34 -3.23 -4.75
C PHE A 187 3.29 -4.77 -4.94
N ILE A 188 3.51 -5.57 -3.90
CA ILE A 188 3.34 -7.05 -3.99
C ILE A 188 1.91 -7.41 -4.40
N GLY A 189 0.93 -6.66 -3.89
CA GLY A 189 -0.46 -6.79 -4.29
C GLY A 189 -0.66 -6.68 -5.80
N ALA A 190 0.04 -5.75 -6.46
CA ALA A 190 -0.03 -5.55 -7.91
C ALA A 190 0.95 -6.44 -8.71
N TYR A 191 2.12 -6.75 -8.15
CA TYR A 191 3.22 -7.46 -8.80
C TYR A 191 3.69 -8.64 -7.91
N PRO A 192 2.91 -9.72 -7.82
CA PRO A 192 3.18 -10.82 -6.90
C PRO A 192 4.51 -11.54 -7.18
N ASP A 193 5.03 -11.47 -8.41
CA ASP A 193 6.29 -12.11 -8.79
C ASP A 193 7.50 -11.58 -8.00
N TYR A 194 7.41 -10.36 -7.45
CA TYR A 194 8.46 -9.75 -6.62
C TYR A 194 8.40 -10.15 -5.13
N GLY A 195 7.60 -11.16 -4.77
CA GLY A 195 7.38 -11.54 -3.38
C GLY A 195 8.66 -11.90 -2.62
N GLU A 196 9.58 -12.60 -3.28
CA GLU A 196 10.86 -13.04 -2.69
C GLU A 196 11.83 -11.86 -2.51
N GLU A 197 11.93 -10.97 -3.50
CA GLU A 197 12.76 -9.77 -3.43
C GLU A 197 12.31 -8.83 -2.32
N VAL A 198 10.99 -8.64 -2.17
CA VAL A 198 10.45 -7.84 -1.06
C VAL A 198 10.70 -8.54 0.27
N ALA A 199 10.56 -9.87 0.35
CA ALA A 199 10.87 -10.59 1.57
C ALA A 199 12.32 -10.41 2.02
N GLN A 200 13.27 -10.47 1.07
CA GLN A 200 14.68 -10.18 1.33
C GLN A 200 14.89 -8.77 1.91
N VAL A 201 14.16 -7.75 1.45
CA VAL A 201 14.25 -6.38 2.00
C VAL A 201 13.87 -6.35 3.48
N PHE A 202 12.82 -7.07 3.89
CA PHE A 202 12.40 -7.14 5.29
C PHE A 202 13.41 -7.93 6.15
N VAL A 203 13.91 -9.07 5.66
CA VAL A 203 14.95 -9.85 6.34
C VAL A 203 16.24 -9.03 6.52
N MET A 204 16.67 -8.30 5.49
CA MET A 204 17.83 -7.42 5.57
C MET A 204 17.63 -6.30 6.61
N SER A 205 16.43 -5.72 6.68
CA SER A 205 16.10 -4.67 7.66
C SER A 205 16.09 -5.23 9.08
N GLU A 206 15.53 -6.41 9.29
CA GLU A 206 15.54 -7.08 10.60
C GLU A 206 16.95 -7.40 11.10
N ASN A 207 17.81 -7.93 10.22
CA ASN A 207 19.18 -8.29 10.55
C ASN A 207 20.05 -7.10 11.02
N LYS A 208 19.60 -5.86 10.76
CA LYS A 208 20.26 -4.65 11.27
C LYS A 208 19.91 -4.32 12.72
N GLY A 209 19.00 -5.08 13.34
CA GLY A 209 18.53 -4.83 14.69
C GLY A 209 17.50 -3.71 14.77
N ASP A 210 16.96 -3.26 13.63
CA ASP A 210 15.89 -2.28 13.60
C ASP A 210 14.61 -2.91 14.14
N ALA A 211 14.22 -2.49 15.36
CA ALA A 211 13.01 -2.98 16.03
C ALA A 211 11.75 -2.40 15.37
N MET A 212 11.37 -2.94 14.21
CA MET A 212 10.05 -2.74 13.63
C MET A 212 8.99 -3.48 14.46
N ASP A 213 7.85 -2.84 14.66
CA ASP A 213 6.65 -3.43 15.28
C ASP A 213 6.04 -4.51 14.39
N CYS A 214 5.45 -5.53 15.02
CA CYS A 214 4.84 -6.67 14.33
C CYS A 214 3.74 -6.24 13.34
N SER A 215 3.03 -5.15 13.62
CA SER A 215 2.05 -4.54 12.73
C SER A 215 2.59 -4.25 11.31
N ARG A 216 3.87 -3.84 11.16
CA ARG A 216 4.49 -3.57 9.85
C ARG A 216 4.73 -4.85 9.06
N PHE A 217 5.25 -5.88 9.71
CA PHE A 217 5.46 -7.19 9.09
C PHE A 217 4.12 -7.83 8.71
N SER A 218 3.09 -7.63 9.52
CA SER A 218 1.79 -8.30 9.37
C SER A 218 1.15 -7.98 8.02
N ARG A 219 1.12 -6.70 7.65
CA ARG A 219 0.52 -6.26 6.38
C ARG A 219 1.19 -6.91 5.17
N VAL A 220 2.53 -6.90 5.14
CA VAL A 220 3.29 -7.49 4.03
C VAL A 220 3.14 -9.00 4.02
N THR A 221 3.24 -9.65 5.18
CA THR A 221 3.06 -11.09 5.33
C THR A 221 1.68 -11.54 4.85
N ARG A 222 0.60 -10.87 5.27
CA ARG A 222 -0.78 -11.18 4.80
C ARG A 222 -0.91 -11.00 3.29
N THR A 223 -0.25 -10.01 2.72
CA THR A 223 -0.28 -9.77 1.28
C THR A 223 0.47 -10.87 0.53
N LEU A 224 1.63 -11.31 1.03
CA LEU A 224 2.38 -12.45 0.49
C LEU A 224 1.56 -13.74 0.57
N LEU A 225 0.92 -14.02 1.71
CA LEU A 225 0.02 -15.16 1.88
C LEU A 225 -1.12 -15.13 0.86
N ALA A 226 -1.81 -14.00 0.73
CA ALA A 226 -2.91 -13.79 -0.23
C ALA A 226 -2.47 -13.84 -1.72
N ARG A 227 -1.15 -13.90 -1.98
CA ARG A 227 -0.54 -14.02 -3.31
C ARG A 227 0.15 -15.37 -3.52
N ASN A 228 -0.13 -16.37 -2.68
CA ASN A 228 0.48 -17.70 -2.74
C ASN A 228 2.01 -17.66 -2.60
N LYS A 229 2.53 -16.79 -1.73
CA LYS A 229 3.97 -16.65 -1.46
C LYS A 229 4.29 -17.05 -0.02
N GLY A 230 3.92 -18.28 0.37
CA GLY A 230 4.04 -18.78 1.74
C GLY A 230 5.48 -18.80 2.27
N SER A 231 6.46 -19.24 1.46
CA SER A 231 7.89 -19.20 1.79
C SER A 231 8.36 -17.78 2.14
N ALA A 232 8.10 -16.83 1.23
CA ALA A 232 8.41 -15.43 1.42
C ALA A 232 7.70 -14.86 2.67
N ALA A 233 6.42 -15.19 2.86
CA ALA A 233 5.64 -14.76 4.02
C ALA A 233 6.27 -15.22 5.35
N LEU A 234 6.66 -16.49 5.44
CA LEU A 234 7.36 -17.03 6.62
C LEU A 234 8.68 -16.30 6.87
N SER A 235 9.46 -16.03 5.81
CA SER A 235 10.75 -15.33 5.96
C SER A 235 10.60 -13.88 6.41
N VAL A 236 9.49 -13.21 6.08
CA VAL A 236 9.21 -11.83 6.52
C VAL A 236 8.74 -11.79 7.96
N TRP A 237 8.03 -12.82 8.43
CA TRP A 237 7.42 -12.82 9.75
C TRP A 237 8.42 -13.24 10.82
N PRO A 238 8.94 -12.31 11.64
CA PRO A 238 10.05 -12.61 12.52
C PRO A 238 9.61 -13.48 13.70
N ASP A 239 10.51 -14.31 14.22
CA ASP A 239 10.23 -15.22 15.36
C ASP A 239 9.67 -14.48 16.58
N ARG A 240 10.12 -13.24 16.83
CA ARG A 240 9.61 -12.41 17.94
C ARG A 240 8.15 -12.00 17.81
N CYS A 241 7.60 -12.08 16.60
CA CYS A 241 6.20 -11.76 16.30
C CYS A 241 5.33 -13.02 16.21
N LEU A 242 5.92 -14.22 16.17
CA LEU A 242 5.17 -15.46 16.29
C LEU A 242 4.56 -15.54 17.69
N GLY A 243 3.23 -15.62 17.76
CA GLY A 243 2.58 -16.07 18.98
C GLY A 243 2.88 -17.56 19.22
N GLU A 244 2.60 -18.06 20.43
CA GLU A 244 2.61 -19.51 20.73
C GLU A 244 1.75 -20.31 19.73
N ALA A 245 0.73 -19.65 19.17
CA ALA A 245 -0.20 -20.14 18.15
C ALA A 245 0.39 -20.31 16.74
N GLY A 246 1.49 -19.63 16.43
CA GLY A 246 2.00 -19.53 15.06
C GLY A 246 2.59 -20.83 14.54
N ARG A 247 2.99 -21.75 15.44
CA ARG A 247 3.73 -22.98 15.11
C ARG A 247 2.87 -24.23 15.02
N ASP A 248 1.73 -24.26 15.71
CA ASP A 248 0.80 -25.39 15.72
C ASP A 248 -0.56 -24.96 15.13
N ALA A 249 -1.27 -25.90 14.52
CA ALA A 249 -2.65 -25.74 14.09
C ALA A 249 -3.61 -25.51 15.27
N ALA A 250 -3.23 -25.89 16.50
CA ALA A 250 -4.04 -25.77 17.72
C ALA A 250 -4.65 -24.37 17.92
N PHE A 251 -5.83 -24.33 18.54
CA PHE A 251 -6.47 -23.05 18.89
C PHE A 251 -5.77 -22.44 20.10
N ALA A 252 -4.94 -21.41 19.88
CA ALA A 252 -4.40 -20.64 20.98
C ALA A 252 -5.27 -19.41 21.28
N PRO A 253 -5.31 -18.94 22.54
CA PRO A 253 -5.85 -17.64 22.86
C PRO A 253 -5.12 -16.55 22.05
N THR A 254 -5.86 -15.68 21.38
CA THR A 254 -5.31 -14.47 20.76
C THR A 254 -4.97 -13.44 21.85
N SER A 255 -3.91 -13.69 22.63
CA SER A 255 -3.42 -12.74 23.63
C SER A 255 -2.66 -11.59 22.94
N GLY A 256 -3.25 -10.39 22.89
CA GLY A 256 -2.61 -9.09 22.58
C GLY A 256 -2.06 -8.90 21.15
N LEU A 257 -1.26 -9.83 20.64
CA LEU A 257 -0.64 -9.86 19.32
C LEU A 257 -1.45 -10.64 18.29
N GLY A 258 -2.46 -11.40 18.73
CA GLY A 258 -3.21 -12.32 17.87
C GLY A 258 -3.96 -11.67 16.70
N GLU A 259 -4.28 -10.38 16.80
CA GLU A 259 -4.86 -9.64 15.66
C GLU A 259 -3.80 -9.24 14.61
N GLU A 260 -2.53 -9.17 15.01
CA GLU A 260 -1.40 -8.86 14.13
C GLU A 260 -0.77 -10.12 13.53
N ASP A 261 -0.82 -11.26 14.22
CA ASP A 261 -0.26 -12.51 13.69
C ASP A 261 -1.04 -12.99 12.44
N PRO A 262 -0.41 -13.07 11.25
CA PRO A 262 -1.05 -13.51 10.02
C PRO A 262 -1.27 -15.02 9.94
N PHE A 263 -0.60 -15.80 10.80
CA PHE A 263 -0.73 -17.25 10.90
C PHE A 263 -1.67 -17.68 12.02
N ALA A 264 -2.01 -16.78 12.95
CA ALA A 264 -2.99 -17.05 14.00
C ALA A 264 -4.41 -17.26 13.44
N TRP A 265 -5.23 -17.91 14.27
CA TRP A 265 -6.65 -18.07 13.97
C TRP A 265 -7.39 -16.73 14.02
N SER A 266 -8.12 -16.43 12.96
CA SER A 266 -9.05 -15.30 12.89
C SER A 266 -10.50 -15.78 13.04
N PHE A 267 -11.27 -15.10 13.90
CA PHE A 267 -12.65 -15.42 14.23
C PHE A 267 -13.59 -14.28 13.80
N PRO A 268 -14.23 -14.36 12.62
CA PRO A 268 -15.05 -13.28 12.11
C PRO A 268 -16.28 -13.02 13.00
N SER A 269 -16.56 -11.74 13.27
CA SER A 269 -17.78 -11.34 13.98
C SER A 269 -18.97 -11.37 13.02
N VAL A 270 -19.79 -12.42 13.13
CA VAL A 270 -20.99 -12.63 12.30
C VAL A 270 -22.22 -12.69 13.21
N PRO A 271 -23.32 -11.97 12.90
CA PRO A 271 -24.55 -12.05 13.69
C PRO A 271 -25.06 -13.49 13.85
N GLY A 272 -25.43 -13.86 15.07
CA GLY A 272 -25.94 -15.20 15.37
C GLY A 272 -24.86 -16.26 15.62
N LEU A 273 -23.59 -15.93 15.41
CA LEU A 273 -22.43 -16.76 15.74
C LEU A 273 -21.76 -16.23 17.02
N SER A 274 -21.41 -17.13 17.93
CA SER A 274 -20.59 -16.82 19.10
C SER A 274 -19.49 -17.86 19.26
N VAL A 275 -18.25 -17.40 19.41
CA VAL A 275 -17.08 -18.23 19.66
C VAL A 275 -16.55 -17.92 21.06
N ARG A 276 -16.24 -18.95 21.85
CA ARG A 276 -15.57 -18.86 23.14
C ARG A 276 -14.28 -19.66 23.09
N HIS A 277 -13.20 -19.07 23.58
CA HIS A 277 -11.87 -19.68 23.59
C HIS A 277 -11.66 -20.43 24.90
N GLY A 278 -11.22 -21.67 24.80
CA GLY A 278 -10.62 -22.44 25.88
C GLY A 278 -9.10 -22.53 25.72
N GLU A 279 -8.48 -23.35 26.54
CA GLU A 279 -7.05 -23.67 26.42
C GLU A 279 -6.87 -24.75 25.34
N GLY A 280 -6.42 -24.36 24.14
CA GLY A 280 -6.27 -25.30 23.02
C GLY A 280 -7.57 -25.62 22.28
N THR A 281 -8.72 -25.15 22.76
CA THR A 281 -10.06 -25.50 22.25
C THR A 281 -10.92 -24.27 21.96
N VAL A 282 -11.97 -24.46 21.16
CA VAL A 282 -13.02 -23.46 20.94
C VAL A 282 -14.42 -24.05 21.10
N THR A 283 -15.28 -23.32 21.78
CA THR A 283 -16.72 -23.60 21.82
C THR A 283 -17.44 -22.63 20.90
N VAL A 284 -18.18 -23.17 19.94
CA VAL A 284 -18.86 -22.40 18.89
C VAL A 284 -20.36 -22.63 18.99
N ARG A 285 -21.14 -21.56 18.94
CA ARG A 285 -22.60 -21.62 18.86
C ARG A 285 -23.08 -20.80 17.67
N ASN A 286 -23.78 -21.45 16.76
CA ASN A 286 -24.41 -20.82 15.60
C ASN A 286 -25.94 -20.94 15.72
N ARG A 287 -26.62 -19.79 15.77
CA ARG A 287 -28.09 -19.70 15.82
C ARG A 287 -28.72 -19.54 14.44
N ASP A 288 -27.93 -19.20 13.43
CA ASP A 288 -28.37 -19.02 12.05
C ASP A 288 -28.74 -20.38 11.44
N PRO A 289 -29.85 -20.50 10.67
CA PRO A 289 -30.14 -21.70 9.89
C PRO A 289 -29.05 -22.02 8.86
N LEU A 290 -28.31 -21.02 8.38
CA LEU A 290 -27.22 -21.19 7.41
C LEU A 290 -25.91 -21.53 8.09
N ARG A 291 -25.08 -22.30 7.38
CA ARG A 291 -23.70 -22.59 7.78
C ARG A 291 -22.90 -21.28 7.79
N ARG A 292 -22.13 -21.05 8.86
CA ARG A 292 -21.30 -19.85 9.02
C ARG A 292 -19.85 -20.24 9.29
N GLN A 293 -18.92 -19.56 8.60
CA GLN A 293 -17.50 -19.63 8.91
C GLN A 293 -17.26 -18.98 10.26
N PHE A 294 -16.61 -19.71 11.17
CA PHE A 294 -16.34 -19.22 12.52
C PHE A 294 -14.86 -19.05 12.82
N ALA A 295 -13.98 -19.72 12.07
CA ALA A 295 -12.55 -19.60 12.20
C ALA A 295 -11.87 -19.78 10.85
N TYR A 296 -10.76 -19.07 10.63
CA TYR A 296 -9.87 -19.31 9.50
C TYR A 296 -8.43 -18.94 9.84
N ARG A 297 -7.47 -19.53 9.12
CA ARG A 297 -6.05 -19.16 9.19
C ARG A 297 -5.34 -19.50 7.88
N TYR A 298 -4.18 -18.88 7.67
CA TYR A 298 -3.24 -19.32 6.66
C TYR A 298 -2.32 -20.39 7.23
N LEU A 299 -1.90 -21.30 6.35
CA LEU A 299 -0.91 -22.34 6.60
C LEU A 299 0.12 -22.32 5.48
N THR A 300 1.29 -22.88 5.78
CA THR A 300 2.42 -23.03 4.86
C THR A 300 3.01 -24.43 5.05
N LEU A 301 2.16 -25.43 4.90
CA LEU A 301 2.55 -26.84 4.93
C LEU A 301 3.46 -27.13 3.73
N GLU A 302 4.42 -28.04 3.92
CA GLU A 302 5.26 -28.56 2.85
C GLU A 302 4.42 -29.38 1.86
N ALA A 303 4.98 -29.68 0.69
CA ALA A 303 4.31 -30.54 -0.27
C ALA A 303 4.30 -32.00 0.21
N GLY A 304 3.18 -32.70 0.00
CA GLY A 304 3.02 -34.11 0.35
C GLY A 304 1.78 -34.41 1.19
N GLN A 305 1.78 -35.61 1.78
CA GLN A 305 0.64 -36.15 2.50
C GLN A 305 0.60 -35.64 3.95
N HIS A 306 -0.54 -35.07 4.33
CA HIS A 306 -0.79 -34.53 5.66
C HIS A 306 -2.08 -35.09 6.26
N ARG A 307 -2.23 -34.88 7.57
CA ARG A 307 -3.38 -35.39 8.31
C ARG A 307 -3.92 -34.32 9.26
N LEU A 308 -5.20 -34.00 9.10
CA LEU A 308 -5.93 -33.10 9.98
C LEU A 308 -6.80 -33.93 10.93
N ARG A 309 -6.63 -33.72 12.23
CA ARG A 309 -7.52 -34.29 13.26
C ARG A 309 -8.28 -33.14 13.91
N LEU A 310 -9.61 -33.26 14.00
CA LEU A 310 -10.35 -32.49 15.01
C LEU A 310 -10.72 -33.42 16.17
N ARG A 311 -11.02 -32.85 17.33
CA ARG A 311 -11.62 -33.56 18.46
C ARG A 311 -12.68 -32.65 19.05
N SER A 312 -13.80 -33.22 19.46
CA SER A 312 -14.86 -32.47 20.14
C SER A 312 -15.49 -33.36 21.21
N ASP A 313 -15.77 -32.79 22.38
CA ASP A 313 -16.43 -33.50 23.48
C ASP A 313 -17.93 -33.73 23.25
N THR A 314 -18.44 -33.28 22.10
CA THR A 314 -19.82 -33.50 21.70
C THR A 314 -20.03 -34.99 21.40
N SER A 315 -20.49 -35.75 22.40
CA SER A 315 -20.80 -37.18 22.25
C SER A 315 -21.73 -37.39 21.05
N PRO A 316 -21.39 -38.30 20.09
CA PRO A 316 -22.22 -38.57 18.92
C PRO A 316 -23.62 -39.14 19.21
N GLY A 317 -23.95 -39.40 20.48
CA GLY A 317 -25.14 -40.12 20.88
C GLY A 317 -26.11 -39.24 21.66
N VAL A 318 -27.27 -39.01 21.04
CA VAL A 318 -28.64 -39.12 21.57
C VAL A 318 -29.45 -37.93 21.06
N MET A 319 -30.22 -38.18 19.99
CA MET A 319 -31.31 -37.32 19.55
C MET A 319 -32.36 -37.23 20.67
N SER A 320 -32.21 -36.28 21.59
CA SER A 320 -33.23 -35.99 22.59
C SER A 320 -33.65 -34.53 22.51
N GLY A 321 -34.84 -34.32 21.95
CA GLY A 321 -35.74 -33.21 22.29
C GLY A 321 -35.29 -31.77 21.96
N MET A 322 -35.51 -31.35 20.71
CA MET A 322 -35.97 -30.02 20.28
C MET A 322 -35.28 -28.70 20.72
N ALA A 323 -34.20 -28.68 21.50
CA ALA A 323 -33.49 -27.43 21.83
C ALA A 323 -31.98 -27.54 21.53
N SER A 324 -31.60 -27.06 20.34
CA SER A 324 -30.23 -26.99 19.78
C SER A 324 -29.51 -28.33 19.64
N GLY A 325 -29.70 -29.02 18.51
CA GLY A 325 -28.90 -30.19 18.15
C GLY A 325 -27.42 -29.88 17.98
N ASN A 326 -26.60 -30.94 18.02
CA ASN A 326 -25.17 -30.89 17.73
C ASN A 326 -24.94 -30.27 16.34
N ALA A 327 -24.09 -29.25 16.26
CA ALA A 327 -23.77 -28.65 14.96
C ALA A 327 -22.72 -29.49 14.23
N LEU A 328 -22.86 -29.59 12.91
CA LEU A 328 -21.86 -30.21 12.03
C LEU A 328 -20.77 -29.18 11.72
N VAL A 329 -19.52 -29.55 11.97
CA VAL A 329 -18.35 -28.77 11.54
C VAL A 329 -18.01 -29.19 10.11
N GLN A 330 -17.76 -28.21 9.25
CA GLN A 330 -17.17 -28.41 7.94
C GLN A 330 -15.76 -27.85 7.94
N VAL A 331 -14.84 -28.68 7.45
CA VAL A 331 -13.46 -28.28 7.19
C VAL A 331 -13.36 -27.96 5.71
N SER A 332 -12.87 -26.76 5.42
CA SER A 332 -12.52 -26.37 4.06
C SER A 332 -11.06 -25.94 4.05
N MET A 333 -10.28 -26.51 3.14
CA MET A 333 -8.91 -26.09 2.92
C MET A 333 -8.69 -25.94 1.43
N ARG A 334 -8.08 -24.83 1.06
CA ARG A 334 -7.81 -24.52 -0.34
C ARG A 334 -6.41 -23.96 -0.51
N CYS A 335 -5.82 -24.22 -1.65
CA CYS A 335 -4.64 -23.50 -2.09
C CYS A 335 -5.06 -22.09 -2.50
N ASP A 336 -4.35 -21.06 -2.00
CA ASP A 336 -4.67 -19.68 -2.35
C ASP A 336 -4.06 -19.29 -3.70
N ARG A 337 -4.33 -20.08 -4.74
CA ARG A 337 -3.84 -19.79 -6.10
C ARG A 337 -4.66 -18.68 -6.72
N THR A 338 -3.98 -17.76 -7.40
CA THR A 338 -4.59 -16.69 -8.20
C THR A 338 -5.35 -17.22 -9.43
N SER A 339 -5.22 -18.50 -9.78
CA SER A 339 -5.93 -19.14 -10.89
C SER A 339 -7.32 -19.63 -10.45
N ARG A 340 -8.34 -18.97 -11.01
CA ARG A 340 -9.80 -19.16 -10.82
C ARG A 340 -10.31 -20.55 -11.26
N GLY A 341 -9.85 -21.63 -10.63
CA GLY A 341 -10.34 -22.99 -10.85
C GLY A 341 -10.94 -23.58 -9.58
N ALA A 342 -12.06 -24.31 -9.72
CA ALA A 342 -12.67 -25.10 -8.65
C ALA A 342 -11.77 -26.27 -8.16
N ALA A 343 -10.63 -26.52 -8.83
CA ALA A 343 -9.65 -27.55 -8.51
C ALA A 343 -8.70 -27.19 -7.35
N ASN A 344 -8.90 -26.06 -6.66
CA ASN A 344 -8.01 -25.62 -5.57
C ASN A 344 -8.44 -26.11 -4.18
N SER A 345 -9.52 -26.90 -4.09
CA SER A 345 -10.01 -27.44 -2.81
C SER A 345 -9.22 -28.70 -2.45
N LEU A 346 -8.49 -28.67 -1.34
CA LEU A 346 -7.81 -29.84 -0.77
C LEU A 346 -8.76 -30.64 0.12
N ILE A 347 -9.62 -29.94 0.87
CA ILE A 347 -10.65 -30.52 1.74
C ILE A 347 -11.92 -29.71 1.59
N ALA A 348 -13.07 -30.37 1.46
CA ALA A 348 -14.39 -29.76 1.57
C ALA A 348 -15.40 -30.80 2.08
N GLN A 349 -15.21 -31.27 3.31
CA GLN A 349 -16.04 -32.32 3.89
C GLN A 349 -16.55 -31.93 5.27
N ASP A 350 -17.72 -32.46 5.61
CA ASP A 350 -18.19 -32.47 6.98
C ASP A 350 -17.22 -33.33 7.81
N TYR A 351 -16.92 -32.88 9.02
CA TYR A 351 -15.89 -33.46 9.86
C TYR A 351 -16.16 -34.94 10.14
N ASP A 352 -15.16 -35.76 9.81
CA ASP A 352 -14.94 -37.11 10.32
C ASP A 352 -13.67 -37.05 11.20
N ALA A 353 -13.54 -37.94 12.18
CA ALA A 353 -12.50 -37.90 13.24
C ALA A 353 -11.08 -37.59 12.73
N GLU A 354 -10.79 -37.95 11.49
CA GLU A 354 -9.52 -37.69 10.82
C GLU A 354 -9.72 -37.45 9.32
N ILE A 355 -8.97 -36.51 8.75
CA ILE A 355 -8.99 -36.17 7.31
C ILE A 355 -7.56 -36.24 6.78
N SER A 356 -7.32 -37.10 5.79
CA SER A 356 -6.06 -37.14 5.04
C SER A 356 -6.17 -36.29 3.78
N PHE A 357 -5.13 -35.55 3.44
CA PHE A 357 -5.07 -34.71 2.24
C PHE A 357 -3.63 -34.62 1.72
N ASP A 358 -3.47 -34.18 0.49
CA ASP A 358 -2.17 -33.99 -0.18
C ASP A 358 -2.02 -32.50 -0.53
N VAL A 359 -0.88 -31.90 -0.19
CA VAL A 359 -0.51 -30.53 -0.56
C VAL A 359 0.38 -30.59 -1.79
N PRO A 360 -0.05 -30.05 -2.95
CA PRO A 360 0.78 -30.08 -4.15
C PRO A 360 1.96 -29.10 -4.06
N GLU A 361 3.03 -29.37 -4.82
CA GLU A 361 4.25 -28.54 -4.86
C GLU A 361 4.00 -27.07 -5.21
N ASP A 362 2.92 -26.79 -5.95
CA ASP A 362 2.56 -25.44 -6.40
C ASP A 362 1.59 -24.69 -5.46
N CYS A 363 1.46 -25.19 -4.22
CA CYS A 363 0.59 -24.67 -3.17
C CYS A 363 1.38 -24.31 -1.90
N PRO A 364 2.29 -23.31 -1.95
CA PRO A 364 3.06 -22.87 -0.78
C PRO A 364 2.20 -22.19 0.29
N THR A 365 0.99 -21.73 -0.04
CA THR A 365 0.05 -21.15 0.93
C THR A 365 -1.29 -21.88 0.88
N GLN A 366 -1.73 -22.40 2.03
CA GLN A 366 -3.06 -22.94 2.20
C GLN A 366 -3.93 -22.02 3.06
N PHE A 367 -5.21 -21.93 2.74
CA PHE A 367 -6.21 -21.24 3.53
C PHE A 367 -7.14 -22.28 4.15
N LEU A 368 -7.04 -22.45 5.47
CA LEU A 368 -7.88 -23.34 6.26
C LEU A 368 -9.03 -22.53 6.86
N ALA A 369 -10.26 -22.94 6.60
CA ALA A 369 -11.46 -22.34 7.17
C ALA A 369 -12.39 -23.41 7.75
N LEU A 370 -12.92 -23.10 8.92
CA LEU A 370 -13.87 -23.92 9.65
C LEU A 370 -15.22 -23.24 9.67
N SER A 371 -16.25 -24.00 9.29
CA SER A 371 -17.63 -23.55 9.30
C SER A 371 -18.50 -24.48 10.14
N THR A 372 -19.60 -23.99 10.67
CA THR A 372 -20.52 -24.79 11.46
C THR A 372 -21.98 -24.57 11.06
N SER A 373 -22.79 -25.63 11.02
CA SER A 373 -24.23 -25.53 10.85
C SER A 373 -24.90 -24.92 12.09
N LYS A 374 -26.23 -24.75 12.07
CA LYS A 374 -27.00 -24.37 13.26
C LYS A 374 -26.74 -25.38 14.40
N GLY A 375 -26.48 -24.89 15.61
CA GLY A 375 -26.26 -25.70 16.81
C GLY A 375 -25.10 -25.21 17.67
N THR A 376 -24.56 -26.10 18.49
CA THR A 376 -23.37 -25.84 19.33
C THR A 376 -22.34 -26.94 19.11
N VAL A 377 -21.06 -26.57 19.06
CA VAL A 377 -19.88 -27.45 19.11
C VAL A 377 -19.08 -27.07 20.35
N THR A 378 -18.81 -28.03 21.22
CA THR A 378 -18.13 -27.82 22.50
C THR A 378 -16.71 -28.35 22.43
N ASP A 379 -15.77 -27.56 22.96
CA ASP A 379 -14.36 -27.94 23.13
C ASP A 379 -13.73 -28.53 21.87
N LEU A 380 -13.97 -27.88 20.74
CA LEU A 380 -13.36 -28.26 19.47
C LEU A 380 -11.85 -28.01 19.53
N ALA A 381 -11.06 -29.06 19.40
CA ALA A 381 -9.61 -29.00 19.20
C ALA A 381 -9.27 -29.38 17.76
N ILE A 382 -8.13 -28.90 17.27
CA ILE A 382 -7.60 -29.20 15.94
C ILE A 382 -6.09 -29.43 16.01
N ALA A 383 -5.60 -30.41 15.26
CA ALA A 383 -4.19 -30.71 15.06
C ALA A 383 -3.94 -31.06 13.59
N ILE A 384 -2.76 -30.71 13.08
CA ILE A 384 -2.29 -31.08 11.74
C ILE A 384 -0.92 -31.70 11.88
N ASP A 385 -0.76 -32.91 11.34
CA ASP A 385 0.51 -33.65 11.24
C ASP A 385 1.05 -33.59 9.80
#